data_AF-A0A9N8S224-F1
#
_entry.id   AF-A0A9N8S224-F1
#
_cell.length_a   1.000
_cell.length_b   1.000
_cell.length_c   1.000
_cell.angle_alpha   90.00
_cell.angle_beta   90.00
_cell.angle_gamma   90.00
#
_symmetry.space_group_name_H-M   'P 1'
#
loop_
_entity.id
_entity.type
_entity.pdbx_description
1 polymer ?
#
loop_
_entity_poly.entity_id
_entity_poly.type
_entity_poly.pdbx_seq_one_letter_code
_entity_poly.pdbx_strand_id
1 'polypeptide(L)'
;MILLAAQGKTDKEIGTDLAIWRGTVARWRTRFIADGVTGIEGDETRPGRKPKISARKVKSIVTLTTQQRPDNATHWSTRSMAAVAGVSAASVRRIWQAHGLKPHRVESFKVSNDKHFVEKLEDIVGLYLDPPEHALVLCCDEKSQIQVLDRTQPGLPLKRGRCQTMTHDYKRHGVTTLFAAMNTLDGGVIGQCQTKHRHQEWLSFLRKIDRNTPKGKELHLIADNYATHKHPEVKAWLARHPRFHMHFTPASASWLNMVERFFRDLSENQLRRAVFRSVPELISTIEQYVDKHNRDPKPFIWTAKASDILVKVTRARSKLNKMQSV
;
A
#
# COMPACT_ATOMS: atom_id res chain seq x y z
N MET A 1 4.16 49.32 -20.86
CA MET A 1 3.41 50.44 -20.21
C MET A 1 4.30 51.23 -19.27
N ILE A 2 4.82 50.65 -18.18
CA ILE A 2 5.62 51.38 -17.17
C ILE A 2 6.93 51.94 -17.74
N LEU A 3 7.62 51.21 -18.61
CA LEU A 3 8.85 51.71 -19.25
C LEU A 3 8.59 52.90 -20.19
N LEU A 4 7.47 52.90 -20.92
CA LEU A 4 7.07 54.04 -21.77
C LEU A 4 6.66 55.25 -20.94
N ALA A 5 6.04 55.01 -19.77
CA ALA A 5 5.76 56.05 -18.79
C ALA A 5 7.04 56.67 -18.22
N ALA A 6 8.06 55.85 -17.94
CA ALA A 6 9.37 56.32 -17.49
C ALA A 6 10.11 57.16 -18.54
N GLN A 7 9.80 56.95 -19.83
CA GLN A 7 10.28 57.75 -20.95
C GLN A 7 9.50 59.07 -21.14
N GLY A 8 8.60 59.42 -20.23
CA GLY A 8 7.84 60.68 -20.26
C GLY A 8 6.55 60.66 -21.09
N LYS A 9 6.16 59.50 -21.65
CA LYS A 9 4.91 59.41 -22.43
C LYS A 9 3.67 59.50 -21.53
N THR A 10 2.65 60.20 -22.04
CA THR A 10 1.34 60.30 -21.41
C THR A 10 0.54 59.01 -21.60
N ASP A 11 -0.46 58.77 -20.74
CA ASP A 11 -1.28 57.54 -20.80
C ASP A 11 -2.09 57.43 -22.11
N LYS A 12 -2.36 58.57 -22.76
CA LYS A 12 -3.00 58.62 -24.09
C LYS A 12 -2.05 58.10 -25.17
N GLU A 13 -0.81 58.58 -25.18
CA GLU A 13 0.22 58.16 -26.14
C GLU A 13 0.59 56.69 -25.96
N ILE A 14 0.76 56.24 -24.72
CA ILE A 14 1.02 54.82 -24.41
C ILE A 14 -0.16 53.95 -24.86
N GLY A 15 -1.39 54.43 -24.67
CA GLY A 15 -2.60 53.74 -25.14
C GLY A 15 -2.64 53.58 -26.65
N THR A 16 -2.27 54.64 -27.40
CA THR A 16 -2.17 54.60 -28.86
C THR A 16 -1.05 53.67 -29.33
N ASP A 17 0.16 53.79 -28.77
CA ASP A 17 1.35 53.01 -29.14
C ASP A 17 1.17 51.51 -28.92
N LEU A 18 0.45 51.13 -27.86
CA LEU A 18 0.22 49.74 -27.48
C LEU A 18 -1.16 49.23 -27.91
N ALA A 19 -1.95 50.03 -28.63
CA ALA A 19 -3.32 49.72 -29.05
C ALA A 19 -4.22 49.23 -27.89
N ILE A 20 -4.12 49.90 -26.73
CA ILE A 20 -4.90 49.59 -25.52
C ILE A 20 -5.65 50.82 -25.02
N TRP A 21 -6.76 50.59 -24.31
CA TRP A 21 -7.53 51.67 -23.70
C TRP A 21 -6.69 52.43 -22.66
N ARG A 22 -6.67 53.77 -22.75
CA ARG A 22 -5.87 54.65 -21.86
C ARG A 22 -6.05 54.37 -20.36
N GLY A 23 -7.25 53.98 -19.93
CA GLY A 23 -7.51 53.69 -18.52
C GLY A 23 -6.91 52.35 -18.06
N THR A 24 -6.59 51.44 -18.98
CA THR A 24 -5.76 50.26 -18.68
C THR A 24 -4.37 50.73 -18.31
N VAL A 25 -3.76 51.63 -19.09
CA VAL A 25 -2.44 52.21 -18.80
C VAL A 25 -2.42 52.89 -17.43
N ALA A 26 -3.40 53.76 -17.16
CA ALA A 26 -3.54 54.43 -15.87
C ALA A 26 -3.65 53.42 -14.71
N ARG A 27 -4.49 52.38 -14.85
CA ARG A 27 -4.65 51.33 -13.83
C ARG A 27 -3.36 50.57 -13.53
N TRP A 28 -2.62 50.16 -14.57
CA TRP A 28 -1.34 49.46 -14.37
C TRP A 28 -0.27 50.37 -13.76
N ARG A 29 -0.27 51.67 -14.10
CA ARG A 29 0.60 52.66 -13.46
C ARG A 29 0.27 52.89 -12.00
N THR A 30 -1.01 53.05 -11.65
CA THR A 30 -1.46 53.16 -10.25
C THR A 30 -1.04 51.94 -9.44
N ARG A 31 -1.21 50.72 -9.98
CA ARG A 31 -0.75 49.48 -9.34
C ARG A 31 0.77 49.44 -9.16
N PHE A 32 1.53 49.87 -10.18
CA PHE A 32 2.99 49.96 -10.08
C PHE A 32 3.45 50.98 -9.03
N ILE A 33 2.75 52.12 -8.88
CA ILE A 33 3.09 53.12 -7.86
C ILE A 33 2.81 52.57 -6.45
N ALA A 34 1.70 51.84 -6.27
CA ALA A 34 1.32 51.29 -4.98
C ALA A 34 2.20 50.10 -4.54
N ASP A 35 2.42 49.14 -5.44
CA ASP A 35 2.99 47.83 -5.11
C ASP A 35 4.30 47.53 -5.86
N GLY A 36 4.82 48.45 -6.67
CA GLY A 36 6.04 48.24 -7.45
C GLY A 36 5.89 47.17 -8.54
N VAL A 37 6.96 46.42 -8.80
CA VAL A 37 6.99 45.38 -9.84
C VAL A 37 5.98 44.26 -9.55
N THR A 38 5.78 43.88 -8.29
CA THR A 38 4.84 42.80 -7.92
C THR A 38 3.38 43.16 -8.23
N GLY A 39 3.03 44.45 -8.17
CA GLY A 39 1.73 44.98 -8.59
C GLY A 39 1.42 44.82 -10.08
N ILE A 40 2.42 44.48 -10.90
CA ILE A 40 2.27 44.33 -12.35
C ILE A 40 2.73 42.96 -12.89
N GLU A 41 3.13 42.04 -12.02
CA GLU A 41 3.52 40.67 -12.40
C GLU A 41 2.34 39.80 -12.83
N GLY A 42 1.12 40.18 -12.45
CA GLY A 42 -0.08 39.46 -12.83
C GLY A 42 -1.38 40.23 -12.57
N ASP A 43 -2.48 39.61 -13.00
CA ASP A 43 -3.82 40.05 -12.62
C ASP A 43 -4.02 39.87 -11.12
N GLU A 44 -4.72 40.82 -10.48
CA GLU A 44 -5.21 40.61 -9.12
C GLU A 44 -6.09 39.37 -9.04
N THR A 45 -6.08 38.72 -7.87
CA THR A 45 -6.97 37.60 -7.59
C THR A 45 -8.41 38.06 -7.75
N ARG A 46 -9.01 37.72 -8.90
CA ARG A 46 -10.40 38.08 -9.18
C ARG A 46 -11.28 37.39 -8.13
N PRO A 47 -12.20 38.10 -7.45
CA PRO A 47 -13.10 37.48 -6.51
C PRO A 47 -13.88 36.38 -7.23
N GLY A 48 -13.55 35.13 -6.89
CA GLY A 48 -14.18 33.98 -7.50
C GLY A 48 -15.69 33.95 -7.25
N ARG A 49 -16.40 33.11 -8.00
CA ARG A 49 -17.84 32.93 -7.78
C ARG A 49 -18.11 32.55 -6.32
N LYS A 50 -18.97 33.32 -5.65
CA LYS A 50 -19.41 33.00 -4.28
C LYS A 50 -19.93 31.56 -4.23
N PRO A 51 -19.52 30.73 -3.25
CA PRO A 51 -19.98 29.35 -3.14
C PRO A 51 -21.51 29.28 -3.05
N LYS A 52 -22.13 28.53 -3.97
CA LYS A 52 -23.59 28.30 -3.96
C LYS A 52 -24.05 27.42 -2.79
N ILE A 53 -23.15 26.65 -2.19
CA ILE A 53 -23.44 25.74 -1.08
C ILE A 53 -22.87 26.35 0.18
N SER A 54 -23.72 26.59 1.18
CA SER A 54 -23.30 27.17 2.45
C SER A 54 -22.40 26.23 3.25
N ALA A 55 -21.53 26.80 4.08
CA ALA A 55 -20.67 26.02 4.98
C ALA A 55 -21.48 25.09 5.90
N ARG A 56 -22.66 25.54 6.35
CA ARG A 56 -23.60 24.72 7.13
C ARG A 56 -24.04 23.47 6.36
N LYS A 57 -24.35 23.61 5.07
CA LYS A 57 -24.75 22.48 4.21
C LYS A 57 -23.58 21.53 3.96
N VAL A 58 -22.36 22.06 3.75
CA VAL A 58 -21.14 21.24 3.65
C VAL A 58 -20.93 20.42 4.92
N LYS A 59 -21.00 21.05 6.10
CA LYS A 59 -20.88 20.38 7.40
C LYS A 59 -21.94 19.29 7.56
N SER A 60 -23.19 19.56 7.20
CA SER A 60 -24.27 18.57 7.22
C SER A 60 -23.96 17.35 6.33
N ILE A 61 -23.45 17.56 5.12
CA ILE A 61 -23.07 16.47 4.21
C ILE A 61 -21.94 15.63 4.81
N VAL A 62 -20.93 16.27 5.41
CA VAL A 62 -19.81 15.58 6.07
C VAL A 62 -20.30 14.77 7.27
N THR A 63 -21.18 15.33 8.10
CA THR A 63 -21.78 14.62 9.24
C THR A 63 -22.60 13.41 8.77
N LEU A 64 -23.51 13.58 7.81
CA LEU A 64 -24.30 12.47 7.26
C LEU A 64 -23.42 11.37 6.69
N THR A 65 -22.36 11.76 5.97
CA THR A 65 -21.41 10.81 5.36
C THR A 65 -20.67 9.98 6.40
N THR A 66 -20.34 10.55 7.56
CA THR A 66 -19.49 9.92 8.58
C THR A 66 -20.26 9.21 9.69
N GLN A 67 -21.50 9.63 9.95
CA GLN A 67 -22.29 9.15 11.09
C GLN A 67 -23.48 8.27 10.69
N GLN A 68 -23.85 8.23 9.40
CA GLN A 68 -25.03 7.50 8.93
C GLN A 68 -24.71 6.66 7.69
N ARG A 69 -25.57 5.68 7.42
CA ARG A 69 -25.58 4.89 6.18
C ARG A 69 -26.92 5.10 5.47
N PRO A 70 -26.96 4.97 4.14
CA PRO A 70 -28.23 4.95 3.42
C PRO A 70 -29.06 3.72 3.79
N ASP A 71 -30.39 3.85 3.78
CA ASP A 71 -31.31 2.82 4.27
C ASP A 71 -31.14 1.44 3.62
N ASN A 72 -30.78 1.38 2.33
CA ASN A 72 -30.60 0.14 1.58
C ASN A 72 -29.22 0.02 0.92
N ALA A 73 -28.17 0.52 1.59
CA ALA A 73 -26.79 0.30 1.15
C ALA A 73 -25.77 0.37 2.29
N THR A 74 -24.63 -0.31 2.11
CA THR A 74 -23.56 -0.34 3.12
C THR A 74 -22.79 0.98 3.24
N HIS A 75 -22.85 1.82 2.21
CA HIS A 75 -22.14 3.10 2.14
C HIS A 75 -22.83 4.08 1.18
N TRP A 76 -22.53 5.37 1.32
CA TRP A 76 -23.04 6.41 0.43
C TRP A 76 -22.39 6.36 -0.96
N SER A 77 -23.23 6.44 -2.00
CA SER A 77 -22.78 6.85 -3.34
C SER A 77 -22.93 8.37 -3.47
N THR A 78 -22.22 8.98 -4.42
CA THR A 78 -22.38 10.42 -4.69
C THR A 78 -23.81 10.78 -5.07
N ARG A 79 -24.55 9.85 -5.69
CA ARG A 79 -25.95 10.04 -6.09
C ARG A 79 -26.92 9.91 -4.92
N SER A 80 -26.75 8.91 -4.06
CA SER A 80 -27.63 8.74 -2.90
C SER A 80 -27.45 9.86 -1.88
N MET A 81 -26.21 10.28 -1.60
CA MET A 81 -25.95 11.44 -0.75
C MET A 81 -26.49 12.74 -1.35
N ALA A 82 -26.37 12.90 -2.68
CA ALA A 82 -26.92 14.06 -3.39
C ALA A 82 -28.44 14.17 -3.26
N ALA A 83 -29.15 13.05 -3.41
CA ALA A 83 -30.60 12.99 -3.27
C ALA A 83 -31.04 13.40 -1.85
N VAL A 84 -30.40 12.87 -0.81
CA VAL A 84 -30.71 13.21 0.59
C VAL A 84 -30.33 14.65 0.94
N ALA A 85 -29.15 15.11 0.49
CA ALA A 85 -28.67 16.44 0.82
C ALA A 85 -29.28 17.56 -0.04
N GLY A 86 -30.00 17.24 -1.12
CA GLY A 86 -30.59 18.21 -2.05
C GLY A 86 -29.54 19.01 -2.82
N VAL A 87 -28.47 18.36 -3.29
CA VAL A 87 -27.38 18.98 -4.07
C VAL A 87 -26.98 18.08 -5.24
N SER A 88 -26.20 18.60 -6.21
CA SER A 88 -25.72 17.76 -7.31
C SER A 88 -24.67 16.74 -6.85
N ALA A 89 -24.63 15.56 -7.49
CA ALA A 89 -23.62 14.54 -7.24
C ALA A 89 -22.18 15.04 -7.46
N ALA A 90 -21.98 15.95 -8.42
CA ALA A 90 -20.70 16.62 -8.64
C ALA A 90 -20.28 17.50 -7.46
N SER A 91 -21.24 18.10 -6.75
CA SER A 91 -20.96 18.88 -5.54
C SER A 91 -20.60 17.98 -4.37
N VAL A 92 -21.33 16.87 -4.17
CA VAL A 92 -20.95 15.84 -3.17
C VAL A 92 -19.54 15.34 -3.43
N ARG A 93 -19.20 14.99 -4.67
CA ARG A 93 -17.85 14.53 -5.05
C ARG A 93 -16.78 15.56 -4.67
N ARG A 94 -16.99 16.84 -4.98
CA ARG A 94 -16.04 17.92 -4.63
C ARG A 94 -15.90 18.09 -3.12
N ILE A 95 -17.00 18.04 -2.37
CA ILE A 95 -16.99 18.10 -0.91
C ILE A 95 -16.21 16.91 -0.35
N TRP A 96 -16.52 15.69 -0.78
CA TRP A 96 -15.79 14.50 -0.34
C TRP A 96 -14.30 14.57 -0.67
N GLN A 97 -13.92 15.04 -1.86
CA GLN A 97 -12.51 15.25 -2.21
C GLN A 97 -11.83 16.28 -1.30
N ALA A 98 -12.47 17.42 -1.04
CA ALA A 98 -11.93 18.47 -0.18
C ALA A 98 -11.77 18.03 1.28
N HIS A 99 -12.60 17.10 1.75
CA HIS A 99 -12.57 16.56 3.11
C HIS A 99 -11.90 15.17 3.20
N GLY A 100 -11.30 14.65 2.12
CA GLY A 100 -10.65 13.35 2.10
C GLY A 100 -11.58 12.14 2.31
N LEU A 101 -12.90 12.30 2.16
CA LEU A 101 -13.88 11.24 2.40
C LEU A 101 -13.98 10.30 1.19
N LYS A 102 -13.92 8.99 1.47
CA LYS A 102 -14.07 7.93 0.44
C LYS A 102 -14.99 6.82 0.95
N PRO A 103 -16.32 7.05 1.07
CA PRO A 103 -17.24 6.09 1.68
C PRO A 103 -17.29 4.71 1.00
N HIS A 104 -16.95 4.66 -0.29
CA HIS A 104 -16.88 3.43 -1.09
C HIS A 104 -15.61 2.60 -0.86
N ARG A 105 -14.65 3.09 -0.08
CA ARG A 105 -13.42 2.38 0.24
C ARG A 105 -13.49 1.87 1.67
N VAL A 106 -13.07 0.62 1.83
CA VAL A 106 -12.84 -0.01 3.12
C VAL A 106 -11.43 -0.56 3.08
N GLU A 107 -10.68 -0.32 4.14
CA GLU A 107 -9.38 -0.92 4.36
C GLU A 107 -9.50 -1.87 5.56
N SER A 108 -8.82 -3.01 5.48
CA SER A 108 -8.71 -3.92 6.61
C SER A 108 -7.66 -3.42 7.58
N PHE A 109 -7.89 -3.64 8.86
CA PHE A 109 -6.89 -3.44 9.90
C PHE A 109 -7.03 -4.55 10.92
N LYS A 110 -5.93 -4.86 11.62
CA LYS A 110 -5.94 -5.82 12.70
C LYS A 110 -5.00 -5.35 13.80
N VAL A 111 -5.50 -5.32 15.02
CA VAL A 111 -4.71 -5.02 16.21
C VAL A 111 -4.41 -6.34 16.91
N SER A 112 -3.14 -6.59 17.20
CA SER A 112 -2.74 -7.81 17.91
C SER A 112 -3.20 -7.78 19.36
N ASN A 113 -3.64 -8.94 19.86
CA ASN A 113 -3.92 -9.20 21.28
C ASN A 113 -2.83 -10.06 21.94
N ASP A 114 -1.67 -10.21 21.30
CA ASP A 114 -0.54 -10.95 21.86
C ASP A 114 -0.05 -10.26 23.14
N LYS A 115 0.07 -11.02 24.25
CA LYS A 115 0.55 -10.50 25.53
C LYS A 115 2.00 -10.02 25.43
N HIS A 116 2.79 -10.63 24.55
CA HIS A 116 4.20 -10.29 24.30
C HIS A 116 4.36 -9.45 23.01
N PHE A 117 3.32 -8.70 22.63
CA PHE A 117 3.33 -7.92 21.38
C PHE A 117 4.51 -6.93 21.31
N VAL A 118 4.79 -6.22 22.40
CA VAL A 118 5.83 -5.18 22.45
C VAL A 118 7.21 -5.80 22.27
N GLU A 119 7.52 -6.81 23.08
CA GLU A 119 8.79 -7.54 23.05
C GLU A 119 9.08 -8.11 21.64
N LYS A 120 8.13 -8.84 21.05
CA LYS A 120 8.28 -9.42 19.71
C LYS A 120 8.38 -8.37 18.61
N LEU A 121 7.68 -7.24 18.76
CA LEU A 121 7.77 -6.13 17.82
C LEU A 121 9.17 -5.51 17.87
N GLU A 122 9.69 -5.24 19.06
CA GLU A 122 11.01 -4.67 19.27
C GLU A 122 12.12 -5.59 18.78
N ASP A 123 12.02 -6.90 19.07
CA ASP A 123 12.92 -7.94 18.56
C ASP A 123 13.02 -7.92 17.03
N ILE A 124 11.87 -8.00 16.34
CA ILE A 124 11.83 -8.03 14.87
C ILE A 124 12.26 -6.70 14.25
N VAL A 125 11.79 -5.57 14.80
CA VAL A 125 12.17 -4.25 14.29
C VAL A 125 13.65 -3.98 14.52
N GLY A 126 14.21 -4.47 15.63
CA GLY A 126 15.65 -4.46 15.92
C GLY A 126 16.43 -5.15 14.82
N LEU A 127 16.04 -6.38 14.45
CA LEU A 127 16.69 -7.12 13.36
C LEU A 127 16.66 -6.39 12.00
N TYR A 128 15.62 -5.58 11.73
CA TYR A 128 15.55 -4.83 10.48
C TYR A 128 16.34 -3.52 10.49
N LEU A 129 16.43 -2.85 11.64
CA LEU A 129 17.09 -1.55 11.75
C LEU A 129 18.58 -1.68 12.09
N ASP A 130 18.94 -2.69 12.87
CA ASP A 130 20.29 -2.93 13.39
C ASP A 130 20.54 -4.46 13.47
N PRO A 131 20.69 -5.14 12.31
CA PRO A 131 20.90 -6.58 12.27
C PRO A 131 22.25 -6.95 12.92
N PRO A 132 22.34 -8.09 13.63
CA PRO A 132 23.60 -8.55 14.22
C PRO A 132 24.73 -8.67 13.19
N GLU A 133 25.94 -8.31 13.60
CA GLU A 133 27.12 -8.51 12.76
C GLU A 133 27.32 -10.00 12.44
N HIS A 134 27.89 -10.28 11.27
CA HIS A 134 28.12 -11.65 10.80
C HIS A 134 26.88 -12.56 10.77
N ALA A 135 25.68 -11.99 10.68
CA ALA A 135 24.43 -12.72 10.56
C ALA A 135 23.72 -12.48 9.22
N LEU A 136 22.78 -13.37 8.89
CA LEU A 136 21.76 -13.16 7.88
C LEU A 136 20.39 -13.13 8.55
N VAL A 137 19.59 -12.11 8.22
CA VAL A 137 18.20 -12.01 8.68
C VAL A 137 17.27 -12.39 7.52
N LEU A 138 16.54 -13.49 7.70
CA LEU A 138 15.66 -14.09 6.71
C LEU A 138 14.20 -14.01 7.16
N CYS A 139 13.35 -13.38 6.36
CA CYS A 139 11.90 -13.42 6.50
C CYS A 139 11.37 -14.71 5.87
N CYS A 140 10.87 -15.62 6.68
CA CYS A 140 10.40 -16.94 6.27
C CYS A 140 8.88 -17.06 6.42
N ASP A 141 8.22 -17.62 5.41
CA ASP A 141 6.78 -17.89 5.44
C ASP A 141 6.38 -18.87 4.33
N GLU A 142 5.14 -19.34 4.37
CA GLU A 142 4.54 -20.16 3.33
C GLU A 142 3.31 -19.52 2.69
N LYS A 143 3.35 -19.40 1.36
CA LYS A 143 2.15 -19.16 0.57
C LYS A 143 1.48 -20.49 0.29
N SER A 144 0.58 -20.88 1.19
CA SER A 144 -0.18 -22.13 1.06
C SER A 144 -1.29 -22.06 0.01
N GLN A 145 -1.73 -23.24 -0.44
CA GLN A 145 -2.91 -23.42 -1.30
C GLN A 145 -2.90 -22.60 -2.61
N ILE A 146 -1.73 -22.43 -3.24
CA ILE A 146 -1.64 -21.81 -4.56
C ILE A 146 -2.33 -22.74 -5.57
N GLN A 147 -3.42 -22.26 -6.17
CA GLN A 147 -4.30 -23.10 -6.98
C GLN A 147 -3.87 -23.15 -8.43
N VAL A 148 -3.92 -24.35 -9.01
CA VAL A 148 -3.79 -24.55 -10.46
C VAL A 148 -5.18 -24.38 -11.07
N LEU A 149 -5.40 -23.22 -11.70
CA LEU A 149 -6.69 -22.85 -12.29
C LEU A 149 -6.58 -22.73 -13.81
N ASP A 150 -7.35 -23.57 -14.51
CA ASP A 150 -7.60 -23.43 -15.94
C ASP A 150 -8.97 -22.76 -16.17
N ARG A 151 -9.20 -22.21 -17.37
CA ARG A 151 -10.46 -21.56 -17.77
C ARG A 151 -11.28 -22.50 -18.63
N THR A 152 -12.59 -22.49 -18.42
CA THR A 152 -13.51 -23.33 -19.20
C THR A 152 -13.58 -22.90 -20.66
N GLN A 153 -13.33 -21.62 -20.95
CA GLN A 153 -13.21 -21.08 -22.30
C GLN A 153 -12.09 -20.03 -22.36
N PRO A 154 -11.47 -19.82 -23.54
CA PRO A 154 -10.52 -18.74 -23.74
C PRO A 154 -11.15 -17.36 -23.46
N GLY A 155 -10.42 -16.51 -22.74
CA GLY A 155 -10.78 -15.10 -22.56
C GLY A 155 -10.56 -14.29 -23.84
N LEU A 156 -11.29 -13.18 -23.99
CA LEU A 156 -11.08 -12.25 -25.11
C LEU A 156 -9.85 -11.38 -24.83
N PRO A 157 -9.00 -11.10 -25.84
CA PRO A 157 -7.81 -10.30 -25.67
C PRO A 157 -8.14 -8.82 -25.36
N LEU A 158 -7.19 -8.13 -24.75
CA LEU A 158 -7.23 -6.69 -24.54
C LEU A 158 -7.27 -5.95 -25.89
N LYS A 159 -8.17 -4.97 -26.04
CA LYS A 159 -8.22 -4.10 -27.23
C LYS A 159 -8.62 -2.66 -26.87
N ARG A 160 -8.38 -1.70 -27.77
CA ARG A 160 -8.74 -0.29 -27.52
C ARG A 160 -10.22 -0.17 -27.11
N GLY A 161 -10.46 0.45 -25.95
CA GLY A 161 -11.80 0.64 -25.40
C GLY A 161 -12.46 -0.58 -24.75
N ARG A 162 -11.79 -1.75 -24.68
CA ARG A 162 -12.30 -2.94 -23.99
C ARG A 162 -11.21 -3.67 -23.20
N CYS A 163 -11.50 -3.98 -21.94
CA CYS A 163 -10.61 -4.80 -21.10
C CYS A 163 -10.49 -6.22 -21.66
N GLN A 164 -9.38 -6.89 -21.34
CA GLN A 164 -9.28 -8.35 -21.42
C GLN A 164 -10.41 -8.99 -20.60
N THR A 165 -10.94 -10.12 -21.06
CA THR A 165 -11.97 -10.88 -20.31
C THR A 165 -11.42 -12.22 -19.84
N MET A 166 -12.02 -12.76 -18.77
CA MET A 166 -11.76 -14.11 -18.26
C MET A 166 -13.09 -14.73 -17.86
N THR A 167 -13.25 -16.04 -18.07
CA THR A 167 -14.44 -16.75 -17.60
C THR A 167 -14.45 -16.83 -16.07
N HIS A 168 -15.64 -16.67 -15.50
CA HIS A 168 -15.91 -16.92 -14.09
C HIS A 168 -15.68 -18.40 -13.74
N ASP A 169 -16.12 -19.32 -14.61
CA ASP A 169 -15.94 -20.75 -14.40
C ASP A 169 -14.47 -21.15 -14.60
N TYR A 170 -14.01 -22.05 -13.73
CA TYR A 170 -12.64 -22.56 -13.73
C TYR A 170 -12.60 -24.08 -13.55
N LYS A 171 -11.54 -24.70 -14.05
CA LYS A 171 -11.19 -26.10 -13.77
C LYS A 171 -10.00 -26.13 -12.81
N ARG A 172 -10.06 -26.99 -11.80
CA ARG A 172 -9.03 -27.10 -10.76
C ARG A 172 -8.17 -28.34 -11.01
N HIS A 173 -6.86 -28.16 -11.10
CA HIS A 173 -5.90 -29.23 -11.42
C HIS A 173 -4.94 -29.56 -10.25
N GLY A 174 -5.23 -29.03 -9.06
CA GLY A 174 -4.43 -29.26 -7.86
C GLY A 174 -4.02 -27.96 -7.17
N VAL A 175 -3.15 -28.10 -6.18
CA VAL A 175 -2.59 -27.00 -5.40
C VAL A 175 -1.12 -27.26 -5.10
N THR A 176 -0.36 -26.20 -4.85
CA THR A 176 1.00 -26.27 -4.29
C THR A 176 1.15 -25.25 -3.16
N THR A 177 2.19 -25.40 -2.35
CA THR A 177 2.58 -24.43 -1.32
C THR A 177 4.00 -23.99 -1.59
N LEU A 178 4.24 -22.68 -1.64
CA LEU A 178 5.58 -22.12 -1.75
C LEU A 178 6.07 -21.72 -0.37
N PHE A 179 7.10 -22.39 0.12
CA PHE A 179 7.93 -21.87 1.22
C PHE A 179 8.94 -20.87 0.65
N ALA A 180 9.10 -19.72 1.29
CA ALA A 180 10.07 -18.72 0.88
C ALA A 180 10.80 -18.14 2.09
N ALA A 181 12.08 -17.85 1.90
CA ALA A 181 12.96 -17.17 2.86
C ALA A 181 13.62 -16.02 2.13
N MET A 182 13.21 -14.81 2.47
CA MET A 182 13.72 -13.58 1.86
C MET A 182 14.79 -12.96 2.74
N ASN A 183 15.98 -12.75 2.17
CA ASN A 183 17.05 -12.01 2.81
C ASN A 183 16.69 -10.52 2.86
N THR A 184 16.69 -9.96 4.05
CA THR A 184 16.31 -8.56 4.30
C THR A 184 17.37 -7.57 3.82
N LEU A 185 18.64 -7.99 3.74
CA LEU A 185 19.76 -7.13 3.37
C LEU A 185 19.80 -6.85 1.87
N ASP A 186 19.67 -7.88 1.02
CA ASP A 186 19.80 -7.78 -0.44
C ASP A 186 18.47 -8.01 -1.17
N GLY A 187 17.44 -8.53 -0.51
CA GLY A 187 16.14 -8.86 -1.11
C GLY A 187 16.09 -10.21 -1.83
N GLY A 188 17.16 -11.01 -1.81
CA GLY A 188 17.19 -12.33 -2.43
C GLY A 188 16.24 -13.32 -1.75
N VAL A 189 15.72 -14.29 -2.51
CA VAL A 189 14.71 -15.24 -2.05
C VAL A 189 15.14 -16.68 -2.28
N ILE A 190 15.14 -17.49 -1.23
CA ILE A 190 15.22 -18.95 -1.32
C ILE A 190 13.80 -19.50 -1.34
N GLY A 191 13.36 -20.08 -2.45
CA GLY A 191 12.03 -20.67 -2.60
C GLY A 191 12.04 -22.20 -2.62
N GLN A 192 10.98 -22.84 -2.14
CA GLN A 192 10.74 -24.28 -2.31
C GLN A 192 9.24 -24.58 -2.41
N CYS A 193 8.79 -25.09 -3.56
CA CYS A 193 7.44 -25.60 -3.71
C CYS A 193 7.31 -26.99 -3.05
N GLN A 194 6.21 -27.21 -2.36
CA GLN A 194 5.86 -28.44 -1.67
C GLN A 194 4.39 -28.78 -1.89
N THR A 195 4.04 -30.05 -1.77
CA THR A 195 2.63 -30.51 -1.90
C THR A 195 1.81 -30.25 -0.65
N LYS A 196 2.48 -30.14 0.51
CA LYS A 196 1.90 -29.93 1.84
C LYS A 196 2.71 -28.89 2.60
N HIS A 197 2.20 -28.46 3.76
CA HIS A 197 2.82 -27.43 4.59
C HIS A 197 2.87 -27.85 6.08
N ARG A 198 3.32 -29.07 6.35
CA ARG A 198 3.47 -29.61 7.71
C ARG A 198 4.89 -29.41 8.21
N HIS A 199 5.17 -29.85 9.43
CA HIS A 199 6.50 -29.74 10.03
C HIS A 199 7.59 -30.48 9.22
N GLN A 200 7.27 -31.57 8.51
CA GLN A 200 8.24 -32.27 7.65
C GLN A 200 8.68 -31.40 6.47
N GLU A 201 7.72 -30.72 5.83
CA GLU A 201 8.01 -29.82 4.72
C GLU A 201 8.75 -28.57 5.21
N TRP A 202 8.41 -28.05 6.39
CA TRP A 202 9.18 -26.99 7.05
C TRP A 202 10.62 -27.41 7.35
N LEU A 203 10.86 -28.59 7.92
CA LEU A 203 12.21 -29.13 8.15
C LEU A 203 13.00 -29.30 6.84
N SER A 204 12.34 -29.75 5.77
CA SER A 204 12.95 -29.82 4.44
C SER A 204 13.40 -28.44 3.96
N PHE A 205 12.58 -27.42 4.21
CA PHE A 205 12.89 -26.05 3.87
C PHE A 205 14.03 -25.46 4.71
N LEU A 206 14.05 -25.68 6.03
CA LEU A 206 15.17 -25.29 6.89
C LEU A 206 16.50 -25.90 6.43
N ARG A 207 16.49 -27.19 6.03
CA ARG A 207 17.67 -27.83 5.44
C ARG A 207 18.06 -27.21 4.10
N LYS A 208 17.10 -26.73 3.30
CA LYS A 208 17.40 -26.00 2.06
C LYS A 208 18.06 -24.67 2.37
N ILE A 209 17.55 -23.91 3.34
CA ILE A 209 18.17 -22.66 3.82
C ILE A 209 19.61 -22.93 4.28
N ASP A 210 19.82 -23.95 5.12
CA ASP A 210 21.16 -24.28 5.62
C ASP A 210 22.16 -24.62 4.49
N ARG A 211 21.71 -25.28 3.41
CA ARG A 211 22.55 -25.56 2.24
C ARG A 211 22.85 -24.33 1.38
N ASN A 212 21.93 -23.36 1.34
CA ASN A 212 22.03 -22.19 0.45
C ASN A 212 22.60 -20.94 1.16
N THR A 213 23.05 -21.08 2.40
CA THR A 213 23.60 -19.98 3.20
C THR A 213 25.03 -20.31 3.67
N PRO A 214 25.93 -19.30 3.79
CA PRO A 214 27.31 -19.53 4.22
C PRO A 214 27.37 -20.15 5.62
N LYS A 215 28.22 -21.18 5.84
CA LYS A 215 28.23 -21.96 7.08
C LYS A 215 28.68 -21.19 8.34
N GLY A 216 29.53 -20.18 8.19
CA GLY A 216 30.04 -19.36 9.29
C GLY A 216 29.20 -18.14 9.65
N LYS A 217 27.91 -18.11 9.25
CA LYS A 217 26.99 -17.01 9.53
C LYS A 217 25.85 -17.49 10.41
N GLU A 218 25.53 -16.70 11.43
CA GLU A 218 24.30 -16.85 12.20
C GLU A 218 23.09 -16.56 11.30
N LEU A 219 21.98 -17.27 11.51
CA LEU A 219 20.76 -17.17 10.72
C LEU A 219 19.59 -16.79 11.64
N HIS A 220 19.13 -15.56 11.53
CA HIS A 220 17.95 -15.06 12.25
C HIS A 220 16.74 -15.18 11.33
N LEU A 221 15.85 -16.14 11.64
CA LEU A 221 14.66 -16.44 10.86
C LEU A 221 13.45 -15.76 11.51
N ILE A 222 12.90 -14.78 10.82
CA ILE A 222 11.63 -14.14 11.20
C ILE A 222 10.50 -14.96 10.57
N ALA A 223 9.67 -15.59 11.38
CA ALA A 223 8.57 -16.43 10.92
C ALA A 223 7.26 -16.11 11.63
N ASP A 224 6.15 -16.56 11.08
CA ASP A 224 4.86 -16.46 11.76
C ASP A 224 4.77 -17.45 12.95
N ASN A 225 3.75 -17.24 13.79
CA ASN A 225 3.56 -18.02 15.01
C ASN A 225 2.87 -19.39 14.74
N TYR A 226 2.94 -19.93 13.52
CA TYR A 226 2.25 -21.15 13.14
C TYR A 226 2.76 -22.38 13.89
N ALA A 227 1.84 -23.33 14.14
CA ALA A 227 2.10 -24.47 15.02
C ALA A 227 3.18 -25.41 14.47
N THR A 228 3.32 -25.51 13.14
CA THR A 228 4.32 -26.37 12.50
C THR A 228 5.75 -25.90 12.82
N HIS A 229 5.98 -24.59 12.92
CA HIS A 229 7.27 -24.00 13.28
C HIS A 229 7.70 -24.33 14.71
N LYS A 230 6.74 -24.75 15.56
CA LYS A 230 6.94 -25.06 16.98
C LYS A 230 6.80 -26.55 17.30
N HIS A 231 6.68 -27.39 16.28
CA HIS A 231 6.55 -28.83 16.46
C HIS A 231 7.75 -29.40 17.22
N PRO A 232 7.58 -30.43 18.08
CA PRO A 232 8.68 -31.00 18.86
C PRO A 232 9.90 -31.41 18.02
N GLU A 233 9.68 -32.01 16.85
CA GLU A 233 10.78 -32.36 15.93
C GLU A 233 11.52 -31.14 15.36
N VAL A 234 10.81 -30.03 15.14
CA VAL A 234 11.40 -28.77 14.68
C VAL A 234 12.26 -28.18 15.78
N LYS A 235 11.76 -28.16 17.02
CA LYS A 235 12.54 -27.73 18.20
C LYS A 235 13.79 -28.59 18.40
N ALA A 236 13.67 -29.90 18.30
CA ALA A 236 14.79 -30.83 18.42
C ALA A 236 15.80 -30.71 17.27
N TRP A 237 15.36 -30.31 16.08
CA TRP A 237 16.26 -29.98 14.98
C TRP A 237 16.99 -28.65 15.25
N LEU A 238 16.28 -27.59 15.63
CA LEU A 238 16.86 -26.28 15.95
C LEU A 238 17.88 -26.36 17.09
N ALA A 239 17.60 -27.15 18.13
CA ALA A 239 18.56 -27.38 19.23
C ALA A 239 19.89 -28.01 18.77
N ARG A 240 19.89 -28.75 17.65
CA ARG A 240 21.10 -29.32 17.04
C ARG A 240 21.76 -28.41 16.01
N HIS A 241 21.13 -27.29 15.67
CA HIS A 241 21.60 -26.33 14.67
C HIS A 241 21.68 -24.94 15.32
N PRO A 242 22.65 -24.70 16.22
CA PRO A 242 22.69 -23.51 17.08
C PRO A 242 22.80 -22.19 16.31
N ARG A 243 23.23 -22.24 15.04
CA ARG A 243 23.27 -21.07 14.14
C ARG A 243 21.89 -20.55 13.72
N PHE A 244 20.79 -21.28 14.01
CA PHE A 244 19.43 -20.88 13.64
C PHE A 244 18.70 -20.27 14.85
N HIS A 245 18.39 -18.98 14.76
CA HIS A 245 17.63 -18.21 15.74
C HIS A 245 16.24 -17.91 15.20
N MET A 246 15.19 -18.37 15.88
CA MET A 246 13.81 -18.16 15.45
C MET A 246 13.19 -16.96 16.15
N HIS A 247 12.70 -16.01 15.36
CA HIS A 247 12.00 -14.81 15.80
C HIS A 247 10.56 -14.88 15.31
N PHE A 248 9.60 -14.97 16.24
CA PHE A 248 8.19 -15.16 15.88
C PHE A 248 7.43 -13.84 15.87
N THR A 249 6.76 -13.55 14.75
CA THR A 249 5.87 -12.38 14.70
C THR A 249 4.77 -12.48 15.78
N PRO A 250 4.35 -11.33 16.34
CA PRO A 250 3.18 -11.30 17.20
C PRO A 250 1.96 -11.88 16.50
N ALA A 251 1.08 -12.53 17.26
CA ALA A 251 -0.17 -13.04 16.70
C ALA A 251 -0.92 -11.92 15.95
N SER A 252 -1.38 -12.18 14.73
CA SER A 252 -2.09 -11.20 13.90
C SER A 252 -1.25 -9.99 13.42
N ALA A 253 0.07 -10.09 13.43
CA ALA A 253 0.98 -9.04 12.95
C ALA A 253 1.84 -9.51 11.76
N SER A 254 1.24 -10.26 10.84
CA SER A 254 1.93 -10.86 9.70
C SER A 254 2.53 -9.83 8.73
N TRP A 255 2.02 -8.59 8.76
CA TRP A 255 2.59 -7.41 8.08
C TRP A 255 4.03 -7.07 8.51
N LEU A 256 4.51 -7.60 9.64
CA LEU A 256 5.92 -7.50 10.05
C LEU A 256 6.82 -8.43 9.25
N ASN A 257 6.29 -9.50 8.65
CA ASN A 257 7.06 -10.46 7.87
C ASN A 257 7.21 -9.98 6.43
N MET A 258 8.41 -9.51 6.06
CA MET A 258 8.58 -8.79 4.79
C MET A 258 8.40 -9.69 3.56
N VAL A 259 8.56 -11.02 3.70
CA VAL A 259 8.32 -11.97 2.61
C VAL A 259 6.87 -11.97 2.12
N GLU A 260 5.91 -11.53 2.94
CA GLU A 260 4.53 -11.32 2.48
C GLU A 260 4.44 -10.32 1.32
N ARG A 261 5.36 -9.34 1.26
CA ARG A 261 5.45 -8.41 0.12
C ARG A 261 5.84 -9.14 -1.16
N PHE A 262 6.83 -10.03 -1.08
CA PHE A 262 7.21 -10.89 -2.19
C PHE A 262 6.04 -11.77 -2.65
N PHE A 263 5.28 -12.37 -1.73
CA PHE A 263 4.11 -13.18 -2.06
C PHE A 263 2.96 -12.39 -2.70
N ARG A 264 2.75 -11.14 -2.27
CA ARG A 264 1.81 -10.23 -2.93
C ARG A 264 2.27 -9.99 -4.38
N ASP A 265 3.53 -9.65 -4.57
CA ASP A 265 4.06 -9.31 -5.90
C ASP A 265 4.03 -10.53 -6.83
N LEU A 266 4.39 -11.73 -6.35
CA LEU A 266 4.20 -13.00 -7.08
C LEU A 266 2.73 -13.20 -7.47
N SER A 267 1.80 -12.94 -6.54
CA SER A 267 0.37 -13.10 -6.79
C SER A 267 -0.12 -12.16 -7.88
N GLU A 268 0.25 -10.89 -7.84
CA GLU A 268 -0.15 -9.90 -8.85
C GLU A 268 0.48 -10.16 -10.22
N ASN A 269 1.77 -10.51 -10.24
CA ASN A 269 2.55 -10.58 -11.46
C ASN A 269 2.41 -11.90 -12.20
N GLN A 270 2.21 -13.02 -11.48
CA GLN A 270 2.25 -14.36 -12.07
C GLN A 270 1.02 -15.22 -11.79
N LEU A 271 0.21 -14.96 -10.76
CA LEU A 271 -0.85 -15.90 -10.35
C LEU A 271 -2.26 -15.40 -10.66
N ARG A 272 -2.59 -14.14 -10.34
CA ARG A 272 -3.97 -13.61 -10.33
C ARG A 272 -4.67 -13.71 -11.68
N ARG A 273 -3.93 -13.52 -12.78
CA ARG A 273 -4.46 -13.53 -14.17
C ARG A 273 -3.91 -14.68 -15.01
N ALA A 274 -3.17 -15.59 -14.40
CA ALA A 274 -2.60 -16.73 -15.10
C ALA A 274 -3.61 -17.87 -15.24
N VAL A 275 -3.26 -18.78 -16.15
CA VAL A 275 -3.98 -20.00 -16.45
C VAL A 275 -2.95 -21.12 -16.40
N PHE A 276 -3.21 -22.13 -15.58
CA PHE A 276 -2.31 -23.27 -15.40
C PHE A 276 -3.09 -24.56 -15.63
N ARG A 277 -2.53 -25.45 -16.43
CA ARG A 277 -3.14 -26.75 -16.78
C ARG A 277 -2.61 -27.90 -15.94
N SER A 278 -1.51 -27.68 -15.22
CA SER A 278 -0.89 -28.71 -14.38
C SER A 278 -0.11 -28.12 -13.21
N VAL A 279 0.10 -28.91 -12.16
CA VAL A 279 0.94 -28.52 -11.00
C VAL A 279 2.41 -28.27 -11.42
N PRO A 280 3.06 -29.09 -12.27
CA PRO A 280 4.43 -28.81 -12.71
C PRO A 280 4.60 -27.47 -13.43
N GLU A 281 3.63 -27.08 -14.27
CA GLU A 281 3.64 -25.78 -14.96
C GLU A 281 3.60 -24.61 -13.97
N LEU A 282 2.74 -24.70 -12.95
CA LEU A 282 2.66 -23.72 -11.87
C LEU A 282 3.98 -23.64 -11.09
N ILE A 283 4.56 -24.79 -10.71
CA ILE A 283 5.83 -24.84 -9.98
C ILE A 283 6.94 -24.20 -10.81
N SER A 284 7.06 -24.57 -12.09
CA SER A 284 8.09 -23.99 -12.98
C SER A 284 7.93 -22.48 -13.12
N THR A 285 6.70 -21.98 -13.22
CA THR A 285 6.43 -20.54 -13.28
C THR A 285 6.87 -19.82 -12.00
N ILE A 286 6.60 -20.41 -10.84
CA ILE A 286 7.02 -19.86 -9.54
C ILE A 286 8.55 -19.86 -9.43
N GLU A 287 9.22 -20.95 -9.79
CA GLU A 287 10.68 -21.08 -9.76
C GLU A 287 11.35 -20.05 -10.69
N GLN A 288 10.85 -19.91 -11.93
CA GLN A 288 11.33 -18.89 -12.87
C GLN A 288 11.12 -17.47 -12.33
N TYR A 289 10.03 -17.21 -11.62
CA TYR A 289 9.80 -15.90 -10.99
C TYR A 289 10.81 -15.62 -9.87
N VAL A 290 11.09 -16.61 -9.01
CA VAL A 290 12.13 -16.50 -7.97
C VAL A 290 13.50 -16.27 -8.60
N ASP A 291 13.86 -17.03 -9.63
CA ASP A 291 15.14 -16.88 -10.33
C ASP A 291 15.28 -15.50 -10.97
N LYS A 292 14.21 -15.00 -11.60
CA LYS A 292 14.20 -13.66 -12.22
C LYS A 292 14.28 -12.56 -11.15
N HIS A 293 13.60 -12.71 -10.03
CA HIS A 293 13.69 -11.80 -8.88
C HIS A 293 15.13 -11.75 -8.35
N ASN A 294 15.78 -12.90 -8.20
CA ASN A 294 17.14 -13.00 -7.66
C ASN A 294 18.24 -12.46 -8.60
N ARG A 295 17.95 -12.17 -9.87
CA ARG A 295 18.92 -11.53 -10.79
C ARG A 295 19.11 -10.03 -10.54
N ASP A 296 18.08 -9.36 -10.02
CA ASP A 296 18.10 -7.95 -9.63
C ASP A 296 17.25 -7.79 -8.36
N PRO A 297 17.71 -8.36 -7.23
CA PRO A 297 16.92 -8.37 -6.01
C PRO A 297 16.89 -6.95 -5.45
N LYS A 298 15.70 -6.52 -5.02
CA LYS A 298 15.50 -5.22 -4.38
C LYS A 298 15.22 -5.44 -2.91
N PRO A 299 16.10 -4.96 -2.00
CA PRO A 299 15.84 -5.08 -0.59
C PRO A 299 14.61 -4.26 -0.22
N PHE A 300 13.78 -4.80 0.67
CA PHE A 300 12.74 -4.01 1.29
C PHE A 300 13.34 -3.31 2.50
N ILE A 301 13.44 -1.98 2.44
CA ILE A 301 14.01 -1.17 3.52
C ILE A 301 12.94 -0.90 4.57
N TRP A 302 13.18 -1.37 5.80
CA TRP A 302 12.36 -1.03 6.95
C TRP A 302 12.75 0.35 7.51
N THR A 303 11.77 1.21 7.75
CA THR A 303 12.03 2.60 8.21
C THR A 303 11.26 2.97 9.48
N ALA A 304 10.29 2.15 9.89
CA ALA A 304 9.43 2.48 11.02
C ALA A 304 10.07 2.05 12.35
N LYS A 305 10.20 2.97 13.29
CA LYS A 305 10.65 2.63 14.64
C LYS A 305 9.55 1.89 15.40
N ALA A 306 9.94 1.00 16.31
CA ALA A 306 9.00 0.27 17.17
C ALA A 306 8.13 1.24 17.98
N SER A 307 8.72 2.32 18.52
CA SER A 307 8.01 3.39 19.23
C SER A 307 6.87 4.01 18.43
N ASP A 308 7.10 4.29 17.15
CA ASP A 308 6.11 4.94 16.28
C ASP A 308 4.93 4.00 15.98
N ILE A 309 5.23 2.71 15.84
CA ILE A 309 4.24 1.65 15.66
C ILE A 309 3.40 1.51 16.93
N LEU A 310 4.03 1.46 18.11
CA LEU A 310 3.34 1.34 19.40
C LEU A 310 2.38 2.50 19.63
N VAL A 311 2.77 3.73 19.30
CA VAL A 311 1.87 4.90 19.38
C VAL A 311 0.62 4.70 18.51
N LYS A 312 0.76 4.18 17.29
CA LYS A 312 -0.39 3.90 16.41
C LYS A 312 -1.28 2.79 16.95
N VAL A 313 -0.68 1.71 17.45
CA VAL A 313 -1.41 0.57 18.07
C VAL A 313 -2.22 1.03 19.27
N THR A 314 -1.63 1.83 20.16
CA THR A 314 -2.31 2.40 21.33
C THR A 314 -3.51 3.25 20.92
N ARG A 315 -3.35 4.15 19.94
CA ARG A 315 -4.46 4.96 19.40
C ARG A 315 -5.60 4.08 18.86
N ALA A 316 -5.27 3.03 18.12
CA ALA A 316 -6.26 2.09 17.58
C ALA A 316 -7.01 1.34 18.69
N ARG A 317 -6.29 0.82 19.70
CA ARG A 317 -6.89 0.16 20.87
C ARG A 317 -7.84 1.08 21.62
N SER A 318 -7.43 2.32 21.90
CA SER A 318 -8.30 3.29 22.57
C SER A 318 -9.60 3.57 21.82
N LYS A 319 -9.57 3.56 20.47
CA LYS A 319 -10.78 3.71 19.65
C LYS A 319 -11.66 2.47 19.69
N LEU A 320 -11.08 1.28 19.58
CA LEU A 320 -11.83 0.02 19.67
C LEU A 320 -12.52 -0.15 21.02
N ASN A 321 -11.82 0.11 22.13
CA ASN A 321 -12.41 -0.01 23.46
C ASN A 321 -13.60 0.93 23.64
N LYS A 322 -13.49 2.18 23.15
CA LYS A 322 -14.62 3.14 23.18
C LYS A 322 -15.83 2.68 22.37
N MET A 323 -15.64 1.87 21.32
CA MET A 323 -16.74 1.34 20.51
C MET A 323 -17.39 0.09 21.11
N GLN A 324 -16.67 -0.66 21.96
CA GLN A 324 -17.21 -1.84 22.65
C GLN A 324 -18.00 -1.49 23.93
N SER A 325 -17.80 -0.29 24.47
CA SER A 325 -18.49 0.21 25.67
C SER A 325 -19.78 0.98 25.38
N VAL A 326 -20.31 0.92 24.15
CA VAL A 326 -21.57 1.55 23.69
C VAL A 326 -22.50 0.46 23.18
#